data_AF-A0A528AQH5-F1
#
_entry.id   AF-A0A528AQH5-F1
#
_cell.length_a   1.000
_cell.length_b   1.000
_cell.length_c   1.000
_cell.angle_alpha   90.00
_cell.angle_beta   90.00
_cell.angle_gamma   90.00
#
_symmetry.space_group_name_H-M   'P 1'
#
loop_
_entity.id
_entity.type
_entity.pdbx_description
1 polymer ?
#
loop_
_entity_poly.entity_id
_entity_poly.type
_entity_poly.pdbx_seq_one_letter_code
_entity_poly.pdbx_strand_id
1 'polypeptide(L)'
;MSYIIAHVAFDRSDRTYPVNCFRTDVMIGDDVVVRMKDGALKWAHVADLNYLNWGCRHTVECLAREADFTRSGIFLPPGESLSVCGMARPLDLAMHLNK
;
A
#
# COMPACT_ATOMS: atom_id res chain seq x y z
N MET A 1 -1.87 12.60 14.22
CA MET A 1 -1.02 11.51 13.71
C MET A 1 -1.20 11.47 12.20
N SER A 2 -0.12 11.62 11.43
CA SER A 2 -0.16 11.45 9.97
C SER A 2 0.03 9.97 9.63
N TYR A 3 -0.69 9.49 8.61
CA TYR A 3 -0.55 8.15 8.06
C TYR A 3 0.04 8.26 6.65
N ILE A 4 0.77 7.23 6.20
CA ILE A 4 1.18 7.15 4.80
C ILE A 4 -0.09 6.86 3.99
N ILE A 5 -0.39 7.71 3.03
CA ILE A 5 -1.48 7.54 2.07
C ILE A 5 -0.87 7.32 0.70
N ALA A 6 -1.09 6.12 0.16
CA ALA A 6 -0.71 5.79 -1.21
C ALA A 6 -1.84 6.18 -2.16
N HIS A 7 -1.53 6.93 -3.21
CA HIS A 7 -2.43 7.18 -4.31
C HIS A 7 -2.18 6.11 -5.36
N VAL A 8 -3.14 5.21 -5.52
CA VAL A 8 -2.98 4.03 -6.39
C VAL A 8 -3.89 4.11 -7.61
N ALA A 9 -3.38 3.68 -8.75
CA ALA A 9 -4.14 3.53 -9.98
C ALA A 9 -4.53 2.05 -10.17
N PHE A 10 -5.83 1.78 -10.26
CA PHE A 10 -6.35 0.47 -10.63
C PHE A 10 -6.36 0.32 -12.15
N ASP A 11 -6.02 -0.86 -12.66
CA ASP A 11 -6.10 -1.23 -14.09
C ASP A 11 -5.36 -0.29 -15.06
N ARG A 12 -4.27 0.35 -14.60
CA ARG A 12 -3.54 1.41 -15.34
C ARG A 12 -4.44 2.56 -15.82
N SER A 13 -5.51 2.84 -15.08
CA SER A 13 -6.31 4.04 -15.33
C SER A 13 -5.55 5.30 -14.91
N ASP A 14 -5.78 6.43 -15.58
CA ASP A 14 -5.23 7.74 -15.19
C ASP A 14 -5.81 8.27 -13.86
N ARG A 15 -6.74 7.53 -13.24
CA ARG A 15 -7.39 7.93 -11.99
C ARG A 15 -6.69 7.27 -10.82
N THR A 16 -6.15 8.10 -9.95
CA THR A 16 -5.54 7.68 -8.69
C THR A 16 -6.53 7.75 -7.54
N TYR A 17 -6.49 6.77 -6.65
CA TYR A 17 -7.36 6.65 -5.49
C TYR A 17 -6.52 6.59 -4.22
N PRO A 18 -6.86 7.38 -3.18
CA PRO A 18 -6.12 7.34 -1.92
C PRO A 18 -6.48 6.08 -1.12
N VAL A 19 -5.44 5.37 -0.67
CA VAL A 19 -5.54 4.18 0.17
C VAL A 19 -4.56 4.30 1.34
N ASN A 20 -4.90 3.69 2.48
CA ASN A 20 -4.00 3.64 3.63
C ASN A 20 -2.80 2.78 3.28
N CYS A 21 -1.61 3.26 3.62
CA CYS A 21 -0.39 2.48 3.58
C CYS A 21 0.19 2.42 4.99
N PHE A 22 0.37 1.21 5.52
CA PHE A 22 1.06 1.00 6.80
C PHE A 22 2.49 0.48 6.60
N ARG A 23 2.94 0.46 5.34
CA ARG A 23 4.23 -0.05 4.91
C ARG A 23 5.17 1.11 4.57
N THR A 24 6.37 1.06 5.11
CA THR A 24 7.44 2.05 4.88
C THR A 24 8.32 1.72 3.68
N ASP A 25 8.24 0.48 3.20
CA ASP A 25 9.04 -0.03 2.09
C ASP A 25 8.40 0.17 0.72
N VAL A 26 7.12 0.57 0.68
CA VAL A 26 6.40 0.90 -0.56
C VAL A 26 6.90 2.23 -1.11
N MET A 27 7.25 2.24 -2.40
CA MET A 27 7.72 3.42 -3.13
C MET A 27 6.79 3.80 -4.28
N ILE A 28 6.94 5.03 -4.78
CA ILE A 28 6.27 5.47 -6.01
C ILE A 28 6.76 4.60 -7.17
N GLY A 29 5.85 4.07 -7.97
CA GLY A 29 6.15 3.15 -9.06
C GLY A 29 6.07 1.67 -8.67
N ASP A 30 5.84 1.35 -7.39
CA ASP A 30 5.63 -0.04 -6.99
C ASP A 30 4.25 -0.54 -7.36
N ASP A 31 4.19 -1.82 -7.71
CA ASP A 31 2.95 -2.56 -7.84
C ASP A 31 2.57 -3.17 -6.47
N VAL A 32 1.32 -2.98 -6.07
CA VAL A 32 0.80 -3.37 -4.75
C VAL A 32 -0.51 -4.12 -4.85
N VAL A 33 -0.84 -4.86 -3.80
CA VAL A 33 -2.15 -5.44 -3.57
C VAL A 33 -2.89 -4.62 -2.52
N VAL A 34 -4.08 -4.17 -2.87
CA VAL A 34 -4.96 -3.37 -2.04
C VAL A 34 -6.14 -4.23 -1.57
N ARG A 35 -6.39 -4.23 -0.26
CA ARG A 35 -7.62 -4.74 0.31
C ARG A 35 -8.69 -3.66 0.24
N MET A 36 -9.74 -3.99 -0.48
CA MET A 36 -10.93 -3.18 -0.61
C MET A 36 -11.82 -3.35 0.63
N LYS A 37 -12.77 -2.43 0.83
CA LYS A 37 -13.64 -2.42 2.04
C LYS A 37 -14.49 -3.69 2.15
N ASP A 38 -14.88 -4.26 1.01
CA ASP A 38 -15.62 -5.51 0.87
C ASP A 38 -14.75 -6.77 1.11
N GLY A 39 -13.46 -6.60 1.40
CA GLY A 39 -12.51 -7.68 1.59
C GLY A 39 -11.89 -8.19 0.28
N ALA A 40 -12.32 -7.67 -0.88
CA ALA A 40 -11.74 -8.04 -2.15
C ALA A 40 -10.29 -7.56 -2.26
N LEU A 41 -9.43 -8.36 -2.86
CA LEU A 41 -8.05 -7.98 -3.16
C LEU A 41 -7.96 -7.50 -4.61
N LYS A 42 -7.31 -6.38 -4.81
CA LYS A 42 -7.08 -5.80 -6.14
C LYS A 42 -5.62 -5.44 -6.33
N TRP A 43 -5.11 -5.70 -7.53
CA TRP A 43 -3.82 -5.20 -7.96
C TRP A 43 -3.93 -3.71 -8.31
N ALA A 44 -2.94 -2.91 -7.92
CA ALA A 44 -2.87 -1.49 -8.23
C ALA A 44 -1.41 -1.02 -8.32
N HIS A 45 -1.20 0.10 -8.99
CA HIS A 45 0.10 0.74 -9.12
C HIS A 45 0.18 2.00 -8.26
N VAL A 46 1.25 2.19 -7.51
CA VAL A 46 1.46 3.37 -6.65
C VAL A 46 1.91 4.55 -7.50
N ALA A 47 1.03 5.52 -7.70
CA ALA A 47 1.32 6.73 -8.46
C ALA A 47 1.94 7.84 -7.61
N ASP A 48 1.58 7.91 -6.32
CA ASP A 48 2.10 8.93 -5.39
C ASP A 48 1.98 8.47 -3.93
N LEU A 49 2.80 9.05 -3.03
CA LEU A 49 2.83 8.77 -1.60
C LEU A 49 2.80 10.08 -0.81
N ASN A 50 1.76 10.27 0.01
CA ASN A 50 1.55 11.47 0.81
C ASN A 50 1.36 11.17 2.28
N TYR A 51 1.76 12.09 3.15
CA TYR A 51 1.56 11.97 4.60
C TYR A 51 0.37 12.81 5.03
N LEU A 52 -0.79 12.17 5.18
CA LEU A 52 -2.05 12.85 5.46
C LEU A 52 -2.68 12.29 6.73
N ASN A 53 -3.43 13.13 7.46
CA ASN A 53 -4.26 12.69 8.59
C ASN A 53 -5.66 12.29 8.09
N TRP A 54 -5.72 11.41 7.08
CA TRP A 54 -6.95 10.92 6.47
C TRP A 54 -7.04 9.40 6.62
N GLY A 55 -8.06 8.90 7.31
CA GLY A 55 -8.39 7.47 7.29
C GLY A 55 -9.08 7.07 5.99
N CYS A 56 -8.39 6.39 5.09
CA CYS A 56 -8.97 5.79 3.89
C CYS A 56 -9.73 4.49 4.23
N ARG A 57 -10.63 4.07 3.35
CA ARG A 57 -11.42 2.82 3.52
C ARG A 57 -10.73 1.58 2.95
N HIS A 58 -9.67 1.78 2.17
CA HIS A 58 -8.92 0.75 1.49
C HIS A 58 -7.49 0.79 2.00
N THR A 59 -6.82 -0.34 2.01
CA THR A 59 -5.49 -0.47 2.63
C THR A 59 -4.56 -1.28 1.73
N VAL A 60 -3.32 -0.84 1.60
CA VAL A 60 -2.24 -1.63 0.99
C VAL A 60 -1.90 -2.79 1.92
N GLU A 61 -2.06 -4.01 1.42
CA GLU A 61 -1.72 -5.23 2.16
C GLU A 61 -0.27 -5.61 1.94
N CYS A 62 0.14 -5.69 0.67
CA CYS A 62 1.49 -6.12 0.31
C CYS A 62 1.95 -5.59 -1.03
N LEU A 63 3.25 -5.72 -1.30
CA LEU A 63 3.79 -5.53 -2.64
C LEU A 63 3.28 -6.66 -3.54
N ALA A 64 3.03 -6.37 -4.81
CA ALA A 64 2.58 -7.37 -5.78
C ALA A 64 3.56 -8.55 -5.89
N ARG A 65 4.88 -8.29 -5.79
CA ARG A 65 5.91 -9.34 -5.81
C ARG A 65 5.83 -10.35 -4.66
N GLU A 66 5.11 -10.02 -3.60
CA GLU A 66 4.94 -10.88 -2.43
C GLU A 66 3.63 -11.69 -2.48
N ALA A 67 2.72 -11.34 -3.40
CA ALA A 67 1.45 -12.00 -3.59
C ALA A 67 1.48 -12.96 -4.78
N ASP A 68 0.72 -14.05 -4.64
CA ASP A 68 0.56 -15.02 -5.72
C ASP A 68 -0.69 -14.69 -6.55
N PHE A 69 -0.48 -14.34 -7.82
CA PHE A 69 -1.56 -14.10 -8.77
C PHE A 69 -1.91 -15.40 -9.50
N THR A 70 -3.04 -15.99 -9.13
CA THR A 70 -3.54 -17.22 -9.74
C THR A 70 -4.86 -16.99 -10.48
N ARG A 71 -5.30 -17.97 -11.28
CA ARG A 71 -6.60 -17.89 -11.98
C ARG A 71 -7.81 -17.82 -11.03
N SER A 72 -7.65 -18.29 -9.79
CA SER A 72 -8.67 -18.24 -8.74
C SER A 72 -8.68 -16.91 -7.97
N GLY A 73 -7.68 -16.06 -8.14
CA GLY A 73 -7.57 -14.76 -7.47
C GLY A 73 -6.16 -14.46 -6.96
N ILE A 74 -6.08 -13.44 -6.11
CA ILE A 74 -4.85 -13.00 -5.45
C ILE A 74 -4.74 -13.73 -4.11
N PHE A 75 -3.66 -14.47 -3.91
CA PHE A 75 -3.34 -15.12 -2.64
C PHE A 75 -2.24 -14.35 -1.93
N LEU A 76 -2.50 -14.00 -0.68
CA LEU A 76 -1.52 -13.35 0.18
C LEU A 76 -0.57 -14.40 0.76
N PRO A 77 0.70 -14.05 1.02
CA PRO A 77 1.64 -14.97 1.62
C PRO A 77 1.16 -15.40 3.02
N PRO A 78 1.38 -16.66 3.43
CA PRO A 78 0.99 -17.15 4.74
C PRO A 78 1.78 -16.42 5.84
N GLY A 79 1.07 -15.74 6.76
CA GLY A 79 1.68 -15.04 7.90
C GLY A 79 1.29 -13.58 8.12
N GLU A 80 0.33 -13.05 7.35
CA GLU A 80 0.03 -11.61 7.26
C GLU A 80 1.22 -10.81 6.70
N SER A 81 0.92 -9.87 5.82
CA SER A 81 1.82 -8.91 5.14
C SER A 81 3.30 -9.09 5.50
N LEU A 82 4.04 -9.85 4.68
CA LEU A 82 5.50 -9.95 4.77
C LEU A 82 6.11 -8.55 4.55
N SER A 83 6.17 -7.78 5.63
CA SER A 83 7.01 -6.63 5.94
C SER A 83 6.41 -5.90 7.14
N VAL A 84 6.37 -6.55 8.30
CA VAL A 84 6.43 -5.83 9.58
C VAL A 84 7.89 -5.42 9.82
N CYS A 85 8.48 -4.65 8.89
CA CYS A 85 9.71 -3.92 9.18
C CYS A 85 9.32 -2.58 9.81
N GLY A 86 8.82 -2.69 11.04
CA GLY A 86 8.56 -1.58 11.96
C GLY A 86 7.29 -0.79 11.64
N MET A 87 6.50 -0.52 12.69
CA MET A 87 5.59 0.62 12.67
C MET A 87 6.38 1.83 12.20
N ALA A 88 5.90 2.53 11.16
CA ALA A 88 6.40 3.85 10.79
C ALA A 88 6.28 4.77 12.00
N ARG A 89 7.29 4.82 12.87
CA ARG A 89 7.31 5.81 13.94
C ARG A 89 7.42 7.15 13.23
N PRO A 90 6.72 8.20 13.70
CA PRO A 90 6.82 9.54 13.11
C PRO A 90 8.27 10.03 12.94
N LEU A 91 9.21 9.49 13.72
CA LEU A 91 10.64 9.77 13.63
C LEU A 91 11.31 9.14 12.39
N ASP A 92 11.00 7.89 12.06
CA ASP A 92 11.60 7.19 10.92
C ASP A 92 11.21 7.86 9.59
N LEU A 93 9.97 8.36 9.55
CA LEU A 93 9.45 9.24 8.50
C LEU A 93 10.27 10.53 8.36
N ALA A 94 10.47 11.24 9.47
CA ALA A 94 11.22 12.50 9.46
C ALA A 94 12.66 12.32 8.94
N MET A 95 13.28 11.16 9.20
CA MET A 95 14.62 10.84 8.68
C MET A 95 14.64 10.54 7.18
N HIS A 96 13.57 9.98 6.61
CA HIS A 96 13.50 9.67 5.18
C HIS A 96 13.28 10.91 4.31
N LEU A 97 12.45 11.86 4.76
CA LEU A 97 12.15 13.09 4.01
C LEU A 97 13.29 14.13 4.02
N ASN A 98 14.28 13.99 4.90
CA ASN A 98 15.42 14.91 5.03
C ASN A 98 16.74 14.34 4.47
N LYS A 99 16.67 13.30 3.64
CA LYS A 99 17.80 12.83 2.82
C LYS A 99 17.68 13.38 1.41
#